data_AF-A0A4Q3WHI2-F1
#
_entry.id   AF-A0A4Q3WHI2-F1
#
_cell.length_a   1.000
_cell.length_b   1.000
_cell.length_c   1.000
_cell.angle_alpha   90.00
_cell.angle_beta   90.00
_cell.angle_gamma   90.00
#
_symmetry.space_group_name_H-M   'P 1'
#
loop_
_entity.id
_entity.type
_entity.pdbx_description
1 polymer ?
#
loop_
_entity_poly.entity_id
_entity_poly.type
_entity_poly.pdbx_seq_one_letter_code
_entity_poly.pdbx_strand_id
1 'polypeptide(L)'
;MMFSDASIEALSGNAIYEFPASVPVYRAMREYLTGFFESSTIRRIVKDGSEVEKSDLIWCILNEGWWLFGRVNPEVPVRWLALTKKMLELQIVPSNVFDYCEAIVGSFDLQRYQGCYRLPSDEFLTLSEDLPVVKQKLIDFPREELLPPIPESDWENQDCVPPL
;
A
#
# COMPACT_ATOMS: atom_id res chain seq x y z
N MET A 1 -6.47 -15.37 4.80
CA MET A 1 -5.74 -14.85 3.61
C MET A 1 -6.33 -13.50 3.26
N MET A 2 -5.52 -12.46 2.99
CA MET A 2 -6.02 -11.09 2.77
C MET A 2 -6.75 -10.90 1.46
N PHE A 3 -6.26 -11.46 0.35
CA PHE A 3 -6.91 -11.39 -0.97
C PHE A 3 -7.20 -12.80 -1.48
N SER A 4 -8.45 -13.10 -1.87
CA SER A 4 -8.78 -14.39 -2.48
C SER A 4 -8.33 -14.51 -3.93
N ASP A 5 -8.19 -13.38 -4.64
CA ASP A 5 -7.84 -13.37 -6.07
C ASP A 5 -6.36 -13.68 -6.37
N ALA A 6 -5.46 -13.47 -5.40
CA ALA A 6 -4.02 -13.66 -5.61
C ALA A 6 -3.28 -13.93 -4.30
N SER A 7 -2.24 -14.77 -4.36
CA SER A 7 -1.31 -14.94 -3.24
C SER A 7 -0.31 -13.78 -3.17
N ILE A 8 0.30 -13.60 -2.01
CA ILE A 8 1.36 -12.60 -1.80
C ILE A 8 2.56 -12.81 -2.76
N GLU A 9 2.88 -14.06 -3.09
CA GLU A 9 3.93 -14.40 -4.06
C GLU A 9 3.53 -14.02 -5.49
N ALA A 10 2.25 -14.14 -5.84
CA ALA A 10 1.76 -13.71 -7.14
C ALA A 10 1.83 -12.18 -7.28
N LEU A 11 1.50 -11.44 -6.22
CA LEU A 11 1.54 -9.97 -6.19
C LEU A 11 2.96 -9.40 -6.13
N SER A 12 3.93 -10.15 -5.60
CA SER A 12 5.35 -9.75 -5.50
C SER A 12 6.24 -10.37 -6.59
N GLY A 13 5.67 -11.22 -7.46
CA GLY A 13 6.38 -12.02 -8.44
C GLY A 13 6.60 -11.33 -9.79
N ASN A 14 7.20 -12.08 -10.73
CA ASN A 14 7.62 -11.56 -12.04
C ASN A 14 6.47 -11.15 -12.96
N ALA A 15 5.27 -11.71 -12.78
CA ALA A 15 4.12 -11.47 -13.64
C ALA A 15 3.73 -9.99 -13.73
N ILE A 16 4.03 -9.19 -12.68
CA ILE A 16 3.76 -7.75 -12.66
C ILE A 16 4.55 -6.96 -13.71
N TYR A 17 5.62 -7.54 -14.28
CA TYR A 17 6.47 -6.92 -15.31
C TYR A 17 6.14 -7.39 -16.73
N GLU A 18 5.18 -8.30 -16.88
CA GLU A 18 4.86 -8.97 -18.16
C GLU A 18 3.65 -8.35 -18.86
N PHE A 19 2.99 -7.37 -18.24
CA PHE A 19 1.89 -6.63 -18.86
C PHE A 19 2.38 -5.77 -20.04
N PRO A 20 1.54 -5.54 -21.06
CA PRO A 20 1.92 -4.79 -22.26
C PRO A 20 2.14 -3.28 -21.99
N ALA A 21 1.50 -2.74 -20.96
CA ALA A 21 1.62 -1.34 -20.56
C ALA A 21 1.27 -1.18 -19.07
N SER A 22 1.66 -0.03 -18.51
CA SER A 22 1.25 0.42 -17.18
C SER A 22 0.86 1.89 -17.25
N VAL A 23 -0.10 2.31 -16.41
CA VAL A 23 -0.43 3.72 -16.22
C VAL A 23 0.43 4.27 -15.08
N PRO A 24 1.08 5.43 -15.25
CA PRO A 24 1.76 6.09 -14.13
C PRO A 24 0.72 6.56 -13.10
N VAL A 25 0.79 5.99 -11.89
CA VAL A 25 -0.21 6.23 -10.83
C VAL A 25 0.40 6.62 -9.48
N TYR A 26 1.73 6.60 -9.34
CA TYR A 26 2.35 6.73 -8.02
C TYR A 26 2.13 8.12 -7.40
N ARG A 27 2.37 9.19 -8.15
CA ARG A 27 2.11 10.56 -7.65
C ARG A 27 0.64 10.80 -7.35
N ALA A 28 -0.25 10.39 -8.25
CA ALA A 28 -1.70 10.52 -8.06
C ALA A 28 -2.17 9.76 -6.81
N MET A 29 -1.64 8.56 -6.57
CA MET A 29 -1.92 7.78 -5.37
C MET A 29 -1.42 8.47 -4.10
N ARG A 30 -0.22 9.07 -4.13
CA ARG A 30 0.31 9.85 -2.99
C ARG A 30 -0.56 11.07 -2.68
N GLU A 31 -1.03 11.77 -3.71
CA GLU A 31 -1.94 12.92 -3.57
C GLU A 31 -3.28 12.47 -2.96
N TYR A 32 -3.87 11.38 -3.48
CA TYR A 32 -5.09 10.78 -2.94
C TYR A 32 -4.95 10.43 -1.44
N LEU A 33 -3.91 9.68 -1.08
CA LEU A 33 -3.67 9.28 0.31
C LEU A 33 -3.44 10.48 1.22
N THR A 34 -2.74 11.51 0.73
CA THR A 34 -2.56 12.76 1.49
C THR A 34 -3.91 13.41 1.77
N GLY A 35 -4.75 13.59 0.75
CA GLY A 35 -6.08 14.16 0.91
C GLY A 35 -6.97 13.36 1.86
N PHE A 36 -6.97 12.02 1.74
CA PHE A 36 -7.73 11.12 2.60
C PHE A 36 -7.36 11.30 4.09
N PHE A 37 -6.06 11.19 4.40
CA PHE A 37 -5.56 11.29 5.78
C PHE A 37 -5.53 12.71 6.32
N GLU A 38 -5.70 13.74 5.50
CA GLU A 38 -5.83 15.13 5.92
C GLU A 38 -7.29 15.54 6.23
N SER A 39 -8.28 14.69 5.98
CA SER A 39 -9.64 15.00 6.43
C SER A 39 -9.70 15.11 7.97
N SER A 40 -10.57 15.98 8.49
CA SER A 40 -10.61 16.28 9.94
C SER A 40 -10.97 15.06 10.78
N THR A 41 -11.92 14.25 10.32
CA THR A 41 -12.32 12.99 10.97
C THR A 41 -11.16 12.00 11.01
N ILE A 42 -10.47 11.79 9.88
CA ILE A 42 -9.38 10.82 9.81
C ILE A 42 -8.17 11.28 10.63
N ARG A 43 -7.85 12.59 10.62
CA ARG A 43 -6.81 13.15 11.51
C ARG A 43 -7.10 12.89 12.98
N ARG A 44 -8.37 12.96 13.41
CA ARG A 44 -8.77 12.64 14.77
C ARG A 44 -8.52 11.17 15.08
N ILE A 45 -8.87 10.25 14.18
CA ILE A 45 -8.65 8.80 14.36
C ILE A 45 -7.16 8.47 14.42
N VAL A 46 -6.35 9.03 13.51
CA VAL A 46 -4.90 8.82 13.50
C VAL A 46 -4.27 9.30 14.81
N LYS A 47 -4.73 10.43 15.35
CA LYS A 47 -4.16 11.01 16.57
C LYS A 47 -4.66 10.34 17.84
N ASP A 48 -5.97 10.20 17.97
CA ASP A 48 -6.65 9.91 19.24
C ASP A 48 -7.44 8.58 19.19
N GLY A 49 -7.54 7.92 18.03
CA GLY A 49 -8.25 6.66 17.85
C GLY A 49 -7.50 5.46 18.42
N SER A 50 -8.25 4.41 18.71
CA SER A 50 -7.75 3.10 19.09
C SER A 50 -6.94 2.45 17.97
N GLU A 51 -6.15 1.43 18.32
CA GLU A 51 -5.38 0.66 17.35
C GLU A 51 -6.28 -0.03 16.32
N VAL A 52 -7.47 -0.48 16.74
CA VAL A 52 -8.48 -1.08 15.85
C VAL A 52 -8.99 -0.04 14.83
N GLU A 53 -9.40 1.15 15.30
CA GLU A 53 -9.88 2.20 14.39
C GLU A 53 -8.80 2.61 13.38
N LYS A 54 -7.52 2.62 13.77
CA LYS A 54 -6.41 2.88 12.85
C LYS A 54 -6.21 1.77 11.84
N SER A 55 -6.32 0.51 12.26
CA SER A 55 -6.32 -0.64 11.33
C SER A 55 -7.50 -0.58 10.36
N ASP A 56 -8.69 -0.15 10.81
CA ASP A 56 -9.88 -0.02 9.98
C ASP A 56 -9.70 1.03 8.86
N LEU A 57 -8.92 2.09 9.09
CA LEU A 57 -8.57 3.04 8.03
C LEU A 57 -7.81 2.36 6.87
N ILE A 58 -6.88 1.47 7.20
CA ILE A 58 -6.09 0.74 6.22
C ILE A 58 -6.95 -0.31 5.51
N TRP A 59 -7.78 -1.02 6.28
CA TRP A 59 -8.78 -1.94 5.74
C TRP A 59 -9.69 -1.25 4.72
N CYS A 60 -10.21 -0.07 5.03
CA CYS A 60 -11.06 0.71 4.14
C CYS A 60 -10.38 1.02 2.80
N ILE A 61 -9.15 1.52 2.82
CA ILE A 61 -8.38 1.83 1.59
C ILE A 61 -8.19 0.58 0.74
N LEU A 62 -7.83 -0.55 1.37
CA LEU A 62 -7.57 -1.81 0.68
C LEU A 62 -8.85 -2.43 0.09
N ASN A 63 -10.01 -2.32 0.77
CA ASN A 63 -11.27 -2.86 0.26
C ASN A 63 -11.91 -1.98 -0.83
N GLU A 64 -11.88 -0.64 -0.68
CA GLU A 64 -12.32 0.26 -1.75
C GLU A 64 -11.46 0.07 -3.02
N GLY A 65 -10.16 -0.16 -2.82
CA GLY A 65 -9.20 -0.43 -3.88
C GLY A 65 -8.98 -1.90 -4.19
N TRP A 66 -9.88 -2.82 -3.80
CA TRP A 66 -9.61 -4.27 -3.77
C TRP A 66 -8.93 -4.80 -5.03
N TRP A 67 -9.51 -4.54 -6.20
CA TRP A 67 -8.98 -5.00 -7.48
C TRP A 67 -7.62 -4.42 -7.84
N LEU A 68 -7.28 -3.26 -7.29
CA LEU A 68 -6.05 -2.54 -7.59
C LEU A 68 -4.88 -3.01 -6.71
N PHE A 69 -5.17 -3.45 -5.49
CA PHE A 69 -4.18 -3.97 -4.54
C PHE A 69 -4.06 -5.49 -4.52
N GLY A 70 -5.17 -6.20 -4.75
CA GLY A 70 -5.32 -7.64 -4.56
C GLY A 70 -5.29 -8.48 -5.82
N ARG A 71 -5.18 -7.89 -7.02
CA ARG A 71 -5.02 -8.63 -8.29
C ARG A 71 -3.68 -8.33 -8.93
N VAL A 72 -3.07 -9.36 -9.53
CA VAL A 72 -1.85 -9.22 -10.32
C VAL A 72 -2.09 -8.24 -11.47
N ASN A 73 -1.44 -7.09 -11.40
CA ASN A 73 -1.48 -6.02 -12.39
C ASN A 73 -0.19 -5.18 -12.27
N PRO A 74 0.17 -4.36 -13.27
CA PRO A 74 1.46 -3.66 -13.25
C PRO A 74 1.49 -2.50 -12.26
N GLU A 75 0.36 -2.06 -11.72
CA GLU A 75 0.27 -0.96 -10.77
C GLU A 75 0.41 -1.40 -9.31
N VAL A 76 0.31 -2.70 -9.02
CA VAL A 76 0.45 -3.28 -7.67
C VAL A 76 1.66 -2.72 -6.91
N PRO A 77 2.92 -2.83 -7.41
CA PRO A 77 4.07 -2.42 -6.63
C PRO A 77 4.08 -0.92 -6.31
N VAL A 78 3.61 -0.07 -7.25
CA VAL A 78 3.57 1.39 -7.04
C VAL A 78 2.44 1.80 -6.09
N ARG A 79 1.29 1.13 -6.14
CA ARG A 79 0.19 1.38 -5.20
C ARG A 79 0.55 0.96 -3.78
N TRP A 80 1.14 -0.23 -3.63
CA TRP A 80 1.66 -0.69 -2.35
C TRP A 80 2.75 0.23 -1.81
N LEU A 81 3.71 0.66 -2.63
CA LEU A 81 4.72 1.63 -2.20
C LEU A 81 4.11 2.93 -1.65
N ALA A 82 3.08 3.47 -2.32
CA ALA A 82 2.43 4.70 -1.87
C ALA A 82 1.72 4.51 -0.53
N LEU A 83 0.97 3.41 -0.38
CA LEU A 83 0.28 3.07 0.86
C LEU A 83 1.27 2.80 2.00
N THR A 84 2.28 1.96 1.76
CA THR A 84 3.33 1.65 2.73
C THR A 84 4.05 2.90 3.21
N LYS A 85 4.41 3.80 2.29
CA LYS A 85 5.02 5.09 2.66
C LYS A 85 4.13 5.86 3.63
N LYS A 86 2.83 5.97 3.33
CA LYS A 86 1.89 6.71 4.16
C LYS A 86 1.67 6.04 5.53
N MET A 87 1.54 4.71 5.56
CA MET A 87 1.39 3.96 6.81
C MET A 87 2.60 4.13 7.73
N LEU A 88 3.82 4.10 7.18
CA LEU A 88 5.06 4.31 7.93
C LEU A 88 5.21 5.75 8.42
N GLU A 89 4.81 6.75 7.62
CA GLU A 89 4.80 8.16 8.03
C GLU A 89 3.87 8.41 9.22
N LEU A 90 2.74 7.71 9.26
CA LEU A 90 1.71 7.86 10.28
C LEU A 90 1.80 6.84 11.42
N GLN A 91 2.73 5.87 11.34
CA GLN A 91 2.87 4.75 12.27
C GLN A 91 1.56 3.96 12.47
N ILE A 92 0.85 3.69 11.36
CA ILE A 92 -0.41 2.93 11.36
C ILE A 92 -0.28 1.69 10.47
N VAL A 93 0.48 0.70 10.92
CA VAL A 93 0.77 -0.50 10.12
C VAL A 93 0.17 -1.75 10.77
N PRO A 94 -0.95 -2.29 10.26
CA PRO A 94 -1.49 -3.56 10.72
C PRO A 94 -0.52 -4.71 10.43
N SER A 95 -0.36 -5.62 11.39
CA SER A 95 0.61 -6.72 11.29
C SER A 95 0.44 -7.59 10.04
N ASN A 96 -0.79 -7.98 9.69
CA ASN A 96 -1.04 -8.78 8.49
C ASN A 96 -0.88 -8.00 7.17
N VAL A 97 -0.95 -6.65 7.20
CA VAL A 97 -0.65 -5.79 6.05
C VAL A 97 0.85 -5.57 5.90
N PHE A 98 1.58 -5.58 7.02
CA PHE A 98 3.04 -5.44 7.02
C PHE A 98 3.72 -6.52 6.17
N ASP A 99 3.29 -7.78 6.29
CA ASP A 99 3.83 -8.89 5.49
C ASP A 99 3.72 -8.63 3.98
N TYR A 100 2.59 -8.07 3.53
CA TYR A 100 2.38 -7.68 2.13
C TYR A 100 3.27 -6.51 1.72
N CYS A 101 3.46 -5.54 2.60
CA CYS A 101 4.39 -4.43 2.36
C CYS A 101 5.81 -4.96 2.16
N GLU A 102 6.28 -5.86 3.03
CA GLU A 102 7.61 -6.45 2.91
C GLU A 102 7.78 -7.24 1.62
N ALA A 103 6.82 -8.09 1.28
CA ALA A 103 6.93 -8.91 0.09
C ALA A 103 6.88 -8.06 -1.19
N ILE A 104 5.87 -7.20 -1.33
CA ILE A 104 5.62 -6.46 -2.57
C ILE A 104 6.58 -5.28 -2.72
N VAL A 105 6.72 -4.45 -1.69
CA VAL A 105 7.63 -3.30 -1.76
C VAL A 105 9.08 -3.78 -1.70
N GLY A 106 9.38 -4.79 -0.88
CA GLY A 106 10.73 -5.37 -0.79
C GLY A 106 11.22 -5.96 -2.12
N SER A 107 10.36 -6.66 -2.86
CA SER A 107 10.69 -7.24 -4.16
C SER A 107 10.64 -6.24 -5.33
N PHE A 108 10.12 -5.03 -5.10
CA PHE A 108 9.95 -4.05 -6.18
C PHE A 108 11.29 -3.62 -6.79
N ASP A 109 11.47 -3.92 -8.09
CA ASP A 109 12.63 -3.55 -8.90
C ASP A 109 12.27 -2.39 -9.82
N LEU A 110 12.60 -1.18 -9.39
CA LEU A 110 12.30 0.05 -10.12
C LEU A 110 13.02 0.13 -11.48
N GLN A 111 14.23 -0.42 -11.60
CA GLN A 111 14.98 -0.36 -12.86
C GLN A 111 14.33 -1.27 -13.91
N ARG A 112 13.94 -2.48 -13.50
CA ARG A 112 13.16 -3.38 -14.36
C ARG A 112 11.81 -2.77 -14.70
N TYR A 113 11.13 -2.16 -13.73
CA TYR A 113 9.85 -1.49 -13.95
C TYR A 113 9.96 -0.37 -14.98
N GLN A 114 11.02 0.45 -14.89
CA GLN A 114 11.31 1.49 -15.86
C GLN A 114 11.60 0.92 -17.25
N GLY A 115 12.34 -0.19 -17.33
CA GLY A 115 12.62 -0.89 -18.57
C GLY A 115 11.36 -1.42 -19.27
N CYS A 116 10.41 -1.97 -18.50
CA CYS A 116 9.14 -2.49 -19.02
C CYS A 116 8.17 -1.38 -19.42
N TYR A 117 7.98 -0.37 -18.58
CA TYR A 117 6.86 0.57 -18.69
C TYR A 117 7.21 1.99 -19.10
N ARG A 118 8.51 2.33 -19.15
CA ARG A 118 9.02 3.64 -19.60
C ARG A 118 8.26 4.80 -18.93
N LEU A 119 8.35 4.88 -17.60
CA LEU A 119 7.63 5.91 -16.86
C LEU A 119 8.06 7.31 -17.30
N PRO A 120 7.14 8.29 -17.19
CA PRO A 120 7.49 9.70 -17.22
C PRO A 120 8.64 10.02 -16.26
N SER A 121 9.53 10.94 -16.65
CA SER A 121 10.75 11.21 -15.90
C SER A 121 10.49 11.68 -14.47
N ASP A 122 9.43 12.47 -14.27
CA ASP A 122 9.00 12.96 -12.95
C ASP A 122 8.49 11.83 -12.05
N GLU A 123 7.71 10.89 -12.59
CA GLU A 123 7.26 9.69 -11.87
C GLU A 123 8.43 8.79 -11.48
N PHE A 124 9.33 8.52 -12.43
CA PHE A 124 10.53 7.72 -12.16
C PHE A 124 11.42 8.36 -11.08
N LEU A 125 11.65 9.68 -11.16
CA LEU A 125 12.44 10.40 -10.16
C LEU A 125 11.81 10.29 -8.77
N THR A 126 10.51 10.54 -8.65
CA THR A 126 9.78 10.44 -7.38
C THR A 126 9.88 9.03 -6.78
N LEU A 127 9.69 8.00 -7.61
CA LEU A 127 9.84 6.60 -7.18
C LEU A 127 11.28 6.28 -6.76
N SER A 128 12.28 6.81 -7.48
CA SER A 128 13.69 6.56 -7.19
C SER A 128 14.17 7.17 -5.88
N GLU A 129 13.57 8.28 -5.48
CA GLU A 129 13.81 8.93 -4.19
C GLU A 129 13.12 8.18 -3.05
N ASP A 130 11.86 7.80 -3.26
CA ASP A 130 11.01 7.24 -2.20
C ASP A 130 11.28 5.75 -1.92
N LEU A 131 11.44 4.93 -2.95
CA LEU A 131 11.58 3.47 -2.81
C LEU A 131 12.70 3.04 -1.85
N PRO A 132 13.96 3.49 -1.97
CA PRO A 132 15.02 3.06 -1.05
C PRO A 132 14.73 3.48 0.40
N VAL A 133 14.14 4.67 0.61
CA VAL A 133 13.78 5.16 1.94
C VAL A 133 12.68 4.30 2.55
N VAL A 134 11.65 3.96 1.78
CA VAL A 134 10.55 3.11 2.26
C VAL A 134 11.03 1.69 2.56
N LYS A 135 11.87 1.10 1.69
CA LYS A 135 12.49 -0.21 1.94
C LYS A 135 13.28 -0.23 3.24
N GLN A 136 14.11 0.79 3.48
CA GLN A 136 14.90 0.88 4.70
C GLN A 136 13.98 1.02 5.94
N LYS A 137 12.96 1.88 5.86
CA LYS A 137 11.99 2.04 6.96
C LYS A 137 11.21 0.77 7.26
N LEU A 138 10.88 -0.07 6.27
CA LEU A 138 10.28 -1.37 6.51
C LEU A 138 11.22 -2.30 7.29
N ILE A 139 12.49 -2.35 6.91
CA ILE A 139 13.50 -3.17 7.60
C ILE A 139 13.66 -2.73 9.06
N ASP A 140 13.69 -1.41 9.28
CA ASP A 140 13.92 -0.82 10.60
C ASP A 140 12.63 -0.70 11.44
N PHE A 141 11.45 -1.05 10.90
CA PHE A 141 10.20 -0.86 11.61
C PHE A 141 10.09 -1.85 12.79
N PRO A 142 9.91 -1.36 14.03
CA PRO A 142 9.78 -2.22 15.21
C PRO A 142 8.50 -3.05 15.15
N ARG A 143 8.65 -4.37 15.27
CA ARG A 143 7.52 -5.32 15.12
C ARG A 143 6.52 -5.20 16.26
N GLU A 144 6.97 -4.74 17.42
CA GLU A 144 6.17 -4.45 18.59
C GLU A 144 5.26 -3.21 18.43
N GLU A 145 5.52 -2.34 17.45
CA GLU A 145 4.67 -1.17 17.13
C GLU A 145 3.62 -1.50 16.06
N LEU A 146 3.57 -2.74 15.57
CA LEU A 146 2.54 -3.15 14.62
C LEU A 146 1.16 -3.13 15.27
N LEU A 147 0.20 -2.57 14.55
CA LEU A 147 -1.20 -2.60 14.97
C LEU A 147 -1.76 -4.03 14.90
N PRO A 148 -2.83 -4.32 15.66
CA PRO A 148 -3.56 -5.57 15.57
C PRO A 148 -3.93 -5.91 14.12
N PRO A 149 -3.88 -7.21 13.75
CA PRO A 149 -4.23 -7.62 12.40
C PRO A 149 -5.70 -7.31 12.12
N ILE A 150 -5.99 -6.91 10.89
CA ILE A 150 -7.36 -6.77 10.42
C ILE A 150 -7.97 -8.18 10.30
N PRO A 151 -9.16 -8.44 10.89
CA PRO A 151 -9.80 -9.75 10.87
C PRO A 151 -9.99 -10.31 9.47
N GLU A 152 -9.81 -11.63 9.30
CA GLU A 152 -9.97 -12.26 7.99
C GLU A 152 -11.39 -12.16 7.42
N SER A 153 -12.39 -12.04 8.31
CA SER A 153 -13.81 -11.87 7.94
C SER A 153 -14.12 -10.55 7.27
N ASP A 154 -13.25 -9.57 7.39
CA ASP A 154 -13.56 -8.19 7.00
C ASP A 154 -13.15 -7.93 5.55
N TRP A 155 -12.28 -8.77 4.98
CA TRP A 155 -11.85 -8.66 3.59
C TRP A 155 -12.98 -9.00 2.62
N GLU A 156 -12.96 -8.37 1.43
CA GLU A 156 -13.98 -8.48 0.36
C GLU A 156 -15.32 -7.83 0.68
N ASN A 157 -15.43 -7.14 1.82
CA ASN A 157 -16.62 -6.38 2.16
C ASN A 157 -16.49 -4.94 1.63
N GLN A 158 -17.30 -4.59 0.63
CA GLN A 158 -17.28 -3.28 -0.02
C GLN A 158 -17.98 -2.18 0.79
N ASP A 159 -18.66 -2.53 1.89
CA ASP A 159 -19.34 -1.57 2.76
C ASP A 159 -18.37 -0.91 3.76
N CYS A 160 -17.26 -0.35 3.27
CA CYS A 160 -16.48 0.58 4.08
C CYS A 160 -17.29 1.87 4.23
N VAL A 161 -17.73 2.15 5.46
CA VAL A 161 -18.13 3.49 5.88
C VAL A 161 -17.06 3.93 6.87
N PRO A 162 -16.17 4.87 6.51
CA PRO A 162 -15.22 5.41 7.48
C PRO A 162 -16.01 5.89 8.70
N PRO A 163 -15.60 5.54 9.94
CA PRO A 163 -16.35 5.95 11.12
C PRO A 163 -16.46 7.49 11.13
N LEU A 164 -17.70 8.00 11.09
CA LEU A 164 -18.04 9.43 11.02
C LEU A 164 -17.63 10.18 12.30
#